data_AF-A0A1L8D449-F1
#
_entry.id   AF-A0A1L8D449-F1
#
_cell.length_a   1.000
_cell.length_b   1.000
_cell.length_c   1.000
_cell.angle_alpha   90.00
_cell.angle_beta   90.00
_cell.angle_gamma   90.00
#
_symmetry.space_group_name_H-M   'P 1'
#
loop_
_entity.id
_entity.type
_entity.pdbx_description
1 polymer ?
#
loop_
_entity_poly.entity_id
_entity_poly.type
_entity_poly.pdbx_seq_one_letter_code
_entity_poly.pdbx_strand_id
1 'polypeptide(L)' 'MKIGVICGGLSSEREVSLRTGDAIFRALLKKGYNVVKIDMDRNIA' A
#
# COMPACT_ATOMS: atom_id res chain seq x y z
N MET A 1 -14.93 -8.75 -5.11
CA MET A 1 -13.50 -8.72 -5.52
C MET A 1 -12.73 -7.92 -4.48
N LYS A 2 -11.64 -8.44 -3.91
CA LYS A 2 -10.78 -7.74 -2.95
C LYS A 2 -9.47 -7.36 -3.62
N ILE A 3 -8.98 -6.15 -3.38
CA ILE A 3 -7.74 -5.63 -3.98
C ILE A 3 -6.71 -5.40 -2.86
N GLY A 4 -5.53 -6.01 -2.97
CA GLY A 4 -4.41 -5.74 -2.07
C GLY A 4 -3.47 -4.71 -2.67
N VAL A 5 -3.17 -3.62 -1.95
CA VAL A 5 -2.15 -2.64 -2.34
C VAL A 5 -0.93 -2.85 -1.47
N ILE A 6 0.17 -3.25 -2.07
CA ILE A 6 1.44 -3.49 -1.37
C ILE A 6 2.30 -2.23 -1.48
N CYS A 7 2.76 -1.74 -0.34
CA CYS A 7 3.56 -0.52 -0.21
C CYS A 7 4.74 -0.79 0.73
N GLY A 8 5.81 0.00 0.65
CA GLY A 8 6.98 -0.13 1.53
C GLY A 8 8.16 -0.85 0.87
N GLY A 9 8.88 -1.70 1.62
CA GLY A 9 10.10 -2.39 1.20
C GLY A 9 11.40 -1.93 1.91
N LEU A 10 12.49 -2.65 1.63
CA LEU A 10 13.83 -2.50 2.24
C LEU A 10 14.69 -1.36 1.64
N SER A 11 14.12 -0.51 0.79
CA SER A 11 14.85 0.54 0.07
C SER A 11 14.89 1.86 0.85
N SER A 12 15.91 2.68 0.61
CA SER A 12 15.98 4.11 0.98
C SER A 12 14.77 4.90 0.46
N GLU A 13 14.03 4.37 -0.50
CA GLU A 13 12.81 4.93 -1.10
C GLU A 13 11.51 4.46 -0.41
N ARG A 14 11.59 3.79 0.74
CA ARG A 14 10.43 3.29 1.51
C ARG A 14 9.34 4.35 1.69
N GLU A 15 9.74 5.55 2.07
CA GLU A 15 8.80 6.66 2.30
C GLU A 15 8.07 7.08 1.02
N VAL A 16 8.74 7.00 -0.13
CA VAL A 16 8.14 7.25 -1.45
C VAL A 16 7.14 6.14 -1.80
N SER A 17 7.51 4.87 -1.60
CA SER A 17 6.63 3.70 -1.81
C SER A 17 5.37 3.74 -0.92
N LEU A 18 5.51 4.18 0.33
CA LEU A 18 4.37 4.36 1.25
C LEU A 18 3.44 5.48 0.79
N ARG A 19 3.98 6.62 0.37
CA ARG A 19 3.19 7.77 -0.09
C ARG A 19 2.41 7.46 -1.37
N THR A 20 3.05 6.85 -2.35
CA THR A 20 2.39 6.47 -3.61
C THR A 20 1.36 5.36 -3.39
N GLY A 21 1.71 4.36 -2.58
CA GLY A 21 0.79 3.29 -2.21
C GLY A 21 -0.45 3.77 -1.43
N ASP A 22 -0.28 4.75 -0.53
CA ASP A 22 -1.40 5.38 0.20
C ASP A 22 -2.33 6.16 -0.75
N ALA A 23 -1.77 6.86 -1.74
CA ALA A 23 -2.55 7.57 -2.74
C ALA A 23 -3.41 6.61 -3.58
N ILE A 24 -2.84 5.49 -4.02
CA ILE A 24 -3.58 4.45 -4.77
C ILE A 24 -4.65 3.80 -3.89
N PHE A 25 -4.31 3.46 -2.64
CA PHE A 25 -5.25 2.90 -1.67
C PHE A 25 -6.49 3.80 -1.49
N ARG A 26 -6.27 5.10 -1.27
CA ARG A 26 -7.37 6.09 -1.14
C ARG A 26 -8.18 6.22 -2.42
N ALA A 27 -7.54 6.21 -3.59
CA ALA A 27 -8.24 6.30 -4.86
C ALA A 27 -9.17 5.09 -5.08
N LEU A 28 -8.71 3.89 -4.75
CA LEU A 28 -9.51 2.67 -4.87
C LEU A 28 -10.65 2.60 -3.83
N LEU A 29 -10.39 3.03 -2.59
CA LEU A 29 -11.42 3.20 -1.56
C LEU A 29 -12.51 4.17 -2.01
N LYS A 30 -12.12 5.32 -2.57
CA LYS A 30 -13.06 6.33 -3.06
C LYS A 30 -13.92 5.83 -4.23
N LYS A 31 -13.41 4.87 -5.01
CA LYS A 31 -14.17 4.17 -6.05
C LYS A 31 -15.12 3.09 -5.51
N GLY A 32 -15.16 2.85 -4.20
CA GLY A 32 -16.02 1.85 -3.57
C GLY A 32 -15.49 0.43 -3.64
N TYR A 33 -14.22 0.24 -4.00
CA TYR A 33 -13.60 -1.09 -3.99
C TYR A 33 -13.23 -1.52 -2.57
N ASN A 34 -13.35 -2.82 -2.32
CA ASN A 34 -12.88 -3.43 -1.08
C ASN A 34 -11.36 -3.64 -1.16
N VAL A 35 -10.61 -2.69 -0.59
CA VAL A 35 -9.15 -2.64 -0.71
C VAL A 35 -8.49 -2.81 0.65
N VAL A 36 -7.38 -3.54 0.67
CA VAL A 36 -6.53 -3.75 1.85
C VAL A 36 -5.13 -3.21 1.55
N LYS A 37 -4.59 -2.37 2.44
CA LYS A 37 -3.21 -1.89 2.36
C LYS A 37 -2.30 -2.86 3.10
N ILE A 38 -1.21 -3.28 2.46
CA ILE A 38 -0.19 -4.18 3.00
C ILE A 38 1.12 -3.41 3.00
N ASP A 39 1.56 -3.00 4.19
CA ASP A 39 2.87 -2.40 4.39
C ASP A 39 3.90 -3.53 4.57
N MET A 40 4.76 -3.72 3.58
CA MET A 40 5.94 -4.56 3.72
C MET A 40 6.99 -3.80 4.53
N ASP A 41 6.94 -3.95 5.85
CA ASP A 41 8.03 -3.62 6.76
C ASP A 41 8.93 -4.84 7.01
N ARG A 42 10.12 -4.63 7.60
CA ARG A 42 11.07 -5.67 8.03
C ARG A 42 10.50 -6.73 9.00
N ASN A 43 9.21 -6.66 9.34
CA ASN A 43 8.51 -7.52 10.29
C ASN A 43 7.58 -8.57 9.65
N ILE A 44 7.61 -8.77 8.32
CA ILE A 44 7.09 -10.02 7.75
C ILE A 44 8.19 -11.07 7.90
N ALA A 45 8.14 -11.77 9.03
CA ALA A 45 8.91 -12.98 9.34
C ALA A 45 8.21 -14.23 8.81
#